data_AF-A0A1Z4V3I1-F1
#
_entry.id   AF-A0A1Z4V3I1-F1
#
_cell.length_a   1.000
_cell.length_b   1.000
_cell.length_c   1.000
_cell.angle_alpha   90.00
_cell.angle_beta   90.00
_cell.angle_gamma   90.00
#
_symmetry.space_group_name_H-M   'P 1'
#
loop_
_entity.id
_entity.type
_entity.pdbx_description
1 polymer ?
#
loop_
_entity_poly.entity_id
_entity_poly.type
_entity_poly.pdbx_seq_one_letter_code
_entity_poly.pdbx_strand_id
1 'polypeptide(L)' 'MVKISSDFAQMQKHDIKIKKSEVKRIKSMDIKLILVGLTVIFTVSCLFFGTKNGFYDSDNYHGNGSAH' A
#
# COMPACT_ATOMS: atom_id res chain seq x y z
N MET A 1 -3.79 -53.50 -1.74
CA MET A 1 -4.84 -52.57 -1.26
C MET A 1 -4.27 -51.41 -0.42
N VAL A 2 -3.38 -51.65 0.55
CA VAL A 2 -2.83 -50.61 1.45
C VAL A 2 -2.00 -49.53 0.75
N LYS A 3 -1.14 -49.90 -0.20
CA LYS A 3 -0.24 -48.97 -0.90
C LYS A 3 -0.98 -47.91 -1.71
N ILE A 4 -2.02 -48.32 -2.45
CA ILE A 4 -2.87 -47.44 -3.26
C ILE A 4 -3.57 -46.37 -2.42
N SER A 5 -4.05 -46.74 -1.22
CA SER A 5 -4.68 -45.79 -0.30
C SER A 5 -3.68 -44.77 0.25
N SER A 6 -2.45 -45.20 0.57
CA SER A 6 -1.37 -44.31 0.96
C SER A 6 -0.98 -43.36 -0.17
N ASP A 7 -0.83 -43.85 -1.40
CA ASP A 7 -0.43 -43.04 -2.56
C ASP A 7 -1.49 -41.98 -2.89
N PHE A 8 -2.78 -42.33 -2.78
CA PHE A 8 -3.89 -41.37 -2.92
C PHE A 8 -3.84 -40.28 -1.83
N ALA A 9 -3.56 -40.64 -0.58
CA ALA A 9 -3.43 -39.69 0.51
C ALA A 9 -2.23 -38.74 0.33
N GLN A 10 -1.11 -39.21 -0.24
CA GLN A 10 0.05 -38.37 -0.56
C GLN A 10 -0.27 -37.39 -1.69
N MET A 11 -1.00 -37.84 -2.71
CA MET A 11 -1.46 -37.00 -3.82
C MET A 11 -2.39 -35.87 -3.34
N GLN A 12 -3.32 -36.17 -2.42
CA GLN A 12 -4.18 -35.16 -1.79
C GLN A 12 -3.36 -34.13 -0.99
N LYS A 13 -2.34 -34.57 -0.23
CA LYS A 13 -1.45 -33.67 0.51
C LYS A 13 -0.66 -32.75 -0.41
N HIS A 14 -0.19 -33.26 -1.54
CA HIS A 14 0.54 -32.48 -2.52
C HIS A 14 -0.36 -31.41 -3.16
N ASP A 15 -1.59 -31.76 -3.55
CA ASP A 15 -2.58 -30.80 -4.08
C ASP A 15 -2.88 -29.67 -3.08
N ILE A 16 -3.09 -30.03 -1.81
CA ILE A 16 -3.32 -29.06 -0.72
C ILE A 16 -2.11 -28.15 -0.55
N LYS A 17 -0.89 -28.69 -0.63
CA LYS A 17 0.35 -27.92 -0.53
C LYS A 17 0.47 -26.92 -1.68
N ILE A 18 0.18 -27.36 -2.90
CA ILE A 18 0.17 -26.52 -4.11
C ILE A 18 -0.85 -25.39 -3.98
N LYS A 19 -2.09 -25.69 -3.58
CA LYS A 19 -3.12 -24.67 -3.32
C LYS A 19 -2.70 -23.68 -2.24
N LYS A 20 -2.07 -24.15 -1.16
CA LYS A 20 -1.63 -23.28 -0.07
C LYS A 20 -0.46 -22.38 -0.48
N SER A 21 0.46 -22.87 -1.30
CA SER A 21 1.55 -22.05 -1.86
C SER A 21 1.02 -21.01 -2.84
N GLU A 22 0.04 -21.36 -3.68
CA GLU A 22 -0.62 -20.41 -4.57
C GLU A 22 -1.34 -19.33 -3.75
N VAL A 23 -2.17 -19.69 -2.77
CA VAL A 23 -2.83 -18.71 -1.87
C VAL A 23 -1.84 -17.77 -1.18
N LYS A 24 -0.70 -18.27 -0.72
CA LYS A 24 0.34 -17.45 -0.10
C LYS A 24 0.95 -16.45 -1.09
N ARG A 25 1.12 -16.87 -2.35
CA ARG A 25 1.67 -16.05 -3.44
C ARG A 25 0.68 -14.96 -3.90
N ILE A 26 -0.63 -15.16 -3.72
CA ILE A 26 -1.69 -14.20 -4.08
C ILE A 26 -1.91 -13.12 -3.00
N LYS A 27 -1.26 -13.22 -1.83
CA LYS A 27 -1.36 -12.21 -0.78
C LYS A 27 -0.65 -10.92 -1.22
N SER A 28 -1.39 -10.07 -1.93
CA SER A 28 -0.96 -8.76 -2.42
C SER A 28 -0.73 -7.76 -1.27
N MET A 29 0.08 -6.72 -1.50
CA MET A 29 0.34 -5.68 -0.49
C MET A 29 -0.97 -5.06 0.01
N ASP A 30 -1.06 -4.85 1.33
CA ASP A 30 -2.25 -4.31 1.94
C ASP A 30 -2.38 -2.81 1.64
N ILE A 31 -3.39 -2.46 0.83
CA ILE A 31 -3.71 -1.07 0.47
C ILE A 31 -3.94 -0.19 1.72
N LYS A 32 -4.45 -0.77 2.81
CA LYS A 32 -4.66 -0.04 4.06
C LYS A 32 -3.32 0.41 4.65
N LEU A 33 -2.31 -0.45 4.57
CA LEU A 33 -0.96 -0.14 5.04
C LEU A 33 -0.32 0.96 4.21
N ILE A 34 -0.44 0.88 2.89
CA ILE A 34 0.07 1.90 1.95
C ILE A 34 -0.61 3.24 2.23
N LEU A 35 -1.93 3.25 2.38
CA LEU A 35 -2.70 4.47 2.60
C LEU A 35 -2.29 5.16 3.90
N VAL A 36 -2.19 4.41 5.01
CA VAL A 36 -1.73 4.96 6.29
C VAL A 36 -0.31 5.54 6.18
N GLY A 37 0.60 4.84 5.51
CA GLY A 37 1.96 5.33 5.30
C GLY A 37 2.01 6.63 4.49
N LEU A 38 1.26 6.69 3.38
CA LEU A 38 1.18 7.88 2.54
C LEU A 38 0.51 9.06 3.24
N THR A 39 -0.52 8.83 4.06
CA THR A 39 -1.18 9.90 4.82
C THR A 39 -0.18 10.59 5.75
N VAL A 40 0.65 9.85 6.48
CA VAL A 40 1.65 10.44 7.37
C VAL A 40 2.65 11.30 6.59
N ILE A 41 3.19 10.75 5.50
CA ILE A 41 4.16 11.47 4.65
C ILE A 41 3.52 12.73 4.06
N PHE A 42 2.29 12.62 3.55
CA PHE A 42 1.53 13.73 2.97
C PHE A 42 1.27 14.83 4.00
N THR A 43 0.80 14.49 5.19
CA THR A 43 0.52 15.46 6.25
C THR A 43 1.77 16.24 6.66
N VAL A 44 2.88 15.55 6.91
CA VAL A 44 4.15 16.23 7.26
C VAL A 44 4.63 17.10 6.12
N SER A 45 4.49 16.64 4.87
CA SER A 45 4.85 17.42 3.69
C SER A 45 4.01 18.69 3.56
N CYS A 46 2.69 18.61 3.78
CA CYS A 46 1.80 19.77 3.78
C CYS A 46 2.20 20.82 4.82
N LEU A 47 2.55 20.38 6.04
CA LEU A 47 3.03 21.29 7.08
C LEU A 47 4.36 21.93 6.69
N PHE A 48 5.30 21.16 6.15
CA PHE A 48 6.60 21.67 5.73
C PHE A 48 6.45 22.69 4.57
N PHE A 49 5.82 22.30 3.47
CA PHE A 49 5.65 23.16 2.30
C PHE A 49 4.70 24.34 2.55
N GLY A 50 3.73 24.19 3.46
CA GLY A 50 2.86 25.29 3.88
C GLY A 50 3.63 26.45 4.53
N THR A 51 4.80 26.19 5.13
CA THR A 51 5.68 27.23 5.69
C THR A 51 6.71 27.77 4.70
N LYS A 52 6.83 27.15 3.51
CA LYS A 52 7.83 27.49 2.49
C LYS A 52 7.19 28.17 1.30
N ASN A 53 6.60 29.34 1.54
CA ASN A 53 6.11 30.25 0.52
C ASN A 53 6.99 31.51 0.45
N GLY A 54 6.98 32.21 -0.67
CA GLY A 54 7.81 33.41 -0.85
C GLY A 54 7.19 34.48 -1.72
N PHE A 55 6.36 34.10 -2.70
CA PHE A 55 5.73 35.10 -3.57
C PHE A 55 4.66 35.91 -2.83
N TYR A 56 3.74 35.24 -2.13
CA TYR A 56 2.60 35.88 -1.47
C TYR A 56 2.97 36.77 -0.28
N ASP A 57 4.16 36.57 0.30
CA ASP A 57 4.70 37.39 1.40
C ASP A 57 5.75 38.41 0.90
N SER A 58 5.91 38.55 -0.41
CA SER A 58 6.86 39.51 -1.00
C SER A 58 6.19 40.81 -1.41
N ASP A 59 6.99 41.88 -1.51
CA ASP A 59 6.55 43.19 -2.03
C ASP A 59 6.03 43.14 -3.47
N ASN A 60 6.33 42.07 -4.22
CA ASN A 60 5.83 41.89 -5.58
C ASN A 60 4.36 41.43 -5.60
N TYR A 61 3.81 41.03 -4.45
CA TYR A 61 2.44 40.60 -4.31
C TYR A 61 1.55 41.74 -3.81
N HIS A 62 0.61 42.15 -4.66
CA HIS A 62 -0.29 43.27 -4.39
C HIS A 62 -1.76 42.84 -4.20
N GLY A 63 -2.02 41.53 -4.20
CA GLY A 63 -3.35 40.96 -4.04
C GLY A 63 -3.66 40.52 -2.61
N ASN A 64 -4.85 39.96 -2.39
CA ASN A 64 -5.31 39.45 -1.09
C ASN A 64 -5.39 37.91 -1.02
N GLY A 65 -4.80 37.22 -1.98
CA GLY A 65 -4.88 35.77 -2.15
C GLY A 65 -5.95 35.30 -3.13
N SER A 66 -6.79 36.21 -3.65
CA SER A 66 -7.87 35.88 -4.60
C SER A 66 -7.59 36.42 -6.00
N ALA A 67 -8.43 35.99 -6.96
CA ALA A 67 -8.32 36.40 -8.36
C ALA A 67 -8.91 37.80 -8.64
N HIS A 68 -9.47 38.46 -7.63
CA HIS A 68 -10.20 39.72 -7.74
C HIS A 68 -9.46 40.86 -7.04
#